data_AF-A0A1F9LYN5-F1
#
_entry.id   AF-A0A1F9LYN5-F1
#
_cell.length_a   1.000
_cell.length_b   1.000
_cell.length_c   1.000
_cell.angle_alpha   90.00
_cell.angle_beta   90.00
_cell.angle_gamma   90.00
#
_symmetry.space_group_name_H-M   'P 1'
#
loop_
_entity.id
_entity.type
_entity.pdbx_description
1 polymer ?
#
loop_
_entity_poly.entity_id
_entity_poly.type
_entity_poly.pdbx_seq_one_letter_code
_entity_poly.pdbx_strand_id
1 'polypeptide(L)'
;MLVILGLMVCGPAGASAAADMPACRDLAVMARELDAVVEMLDRSGKINEGSALDRNMGELIEGLAVLAEAMDDEDLGLQVEIMRQTWDDMDWKRFKPAIEAAARGFERIYRLHCSY
;
A
#
# COMPACT_ATOMS: atom_id res chain seq x y z
N MET A 1 -32.55 -42.67 13.57
CA MET A 1 -31.48 -42.21 12.66
C MET A 1 -31.76 -40.77 12.30
N LEU A 2 -30.71 -39.95 12.28
CA LEU A 2 -30.70 -38.50 12.17
C LEU A 2 -31.41 -37.97 10.92
N VAL A 3 -32.13 -36.85 11.06
CA VAL A 3 -31.99 -35.68 10.17
C VAL A 3 -32.39 -34.40 10.94
N ILE A 4 -31.43 -33.76 11.59
CA ILE A 4 -31.47 -32.31 11.88
C ILE A 4 -30.06 -31.81 11.61
N LEU A 5 -29.87 -31.03 10.55
CA LEU A 5 -28.88 -29.94 10.49
C LEU A 5 -29.07 -29.15 9.16
N GLY A 6 -30.10 -28.31 9.13
CA GLY A 6 -30.19 -27.22 8.16
C GLY A 6 -29.61 -25.95 8.76
N LEU A 7 -28.28 -25.91 8.96
CA LEU A 7 -27.58 -24.69 9.34
C LEU A 7 -27.35 -23.85 8.09
N MET A 8 -28.39 -23.13 7.69
CA MET A 8 -28.27 -22.00 6.76
C MET A 8 -27.65 -20.84 7.55
N VAL A 9 -26.32 -20.86 7.66
CA VAL A 9 -25.55 -19.73 8.19
C VAL A 9 -25.49 -18.67 7.10
N CYS A 10 -26.52 -17.83 7.04
CA CYS A 10 -26.42 -16.53 6.38
C CYS A 10 -25.68 -15.59 7.33
N GLY A 11 -24.43 -15.30 7.04
CA GLY A 11 -23.70 -14.20 7.65
C GLY A 11 -22.30 -14.05 7.06
N PRO A 12 -21.75 -12.82 7.01
CA PRO A 12 -22.38 -11.54 6.73
C PRO A 12 -22.21 -11.21 5.23
N ALA A 13 -23.10 -10.39 4.68
CA ALA A 13 -22.71 -9.51 3.58
C ALA A 13 -21.61 -8.60 4.14
N GLY A 14 -20.35 -9.00 3.96
CA GLY A 14 -19.24 -8.08 4.02
C GLY A 14 -19.51 -7.06 2.94
N ALA A 15 -20.10 -5.93 3.32
CA ALA A 15 -19.92 -4.72 2.55
C ALA A 15 -18.42 -4.47 2.61
N SER A 16 -17.68 -4.98 1.63
CA SER A 16 -16.44 -4.37 1.24
C SER A 16 -16.84 -2.94 0.91
N ALA A 17 -16.60 -2.01 1.84
CA ALA A 17 -16.55 -0.61 1.47
C ALA A 17 -15.45 -0.57 0.41
N ALA A 18 -15.85 -0.61 -0.85
CA ALA A 18 -14.95 -0.31 -1.96
C ALA A 18 -14.39 1.05 -1.57
N ALA A 19 -13.13 1.07 -1.14
CA ALA A 19 -12.53 2.30 -0.71
C ALA A 19 -12.55 3.21 -1.93
N ASP A 20 -13.25 4.33 -1.82
CA ASP A 20 -13.42 5.23 -2.94
C ASP A 20 -12.05 5.71 -3.42
N MET A 21 -11.90 5.85 -4.74
CA MET A 21 -10.68 6.35 -5.35
C MET A 21 -10.24 7.67 -4.67
N PRO A 22 -8.96 7.79 -4.26
CA PRO A 22 -8.47 9.01 -3.61
C PRO A 22 -8.63 10.24 -4.50
N ALA A 23 -8.85 11.41 -3.88
CA ALA A 23 -8.95 12.65 -4.62
C ALA A 23 -7.63 12.97 -5.35
N CYS A 24 -7.72 13.67 -6.48
CA CYS A 24 -6.55 14.03 -7.30
C CYS A 24 -5.44 14.74 -6.54
N ARG A 25 -5.81 15.61 -5.60
CA ARG A 25 -4.83 16.28 -4.74
C ARG A 25 -4.06 15.28 -3.89
N ASP A 26 -4.74 14.28 -3.36
CA ASP A 26 -4.16 13.28 -2.46
C ASP A 26 -3.23 12.35 -3.24
N LEU A 27 -3.58 11.94 -4.46
CA LEU A 27 -2.69 11.16 -5.35
C LEU A 27 -1.36 11.89 -5.60
N ALA A 28 -1.42 13.19 -5.93
CA ALA A 28 -0.21 13.99 -6.15
C ALA A 28 0.60 14.23 -4.87
N VAL A 29 -0.05 14.30 -3.71
CA VAL A 29 0.63 14.37 -2.41
C VAL A 29 1.33 13.06 -2.12
N MET A 30 0.65 11.92 -2.25
CA MET A 30 1.21 10.60 -1.97
C MET A 30 2.46 10.31 -2.81
N ALA A 31 2.42 10.61 -4.11
CA ALA A 31 3.61 10.46 -4.96
C ALA A 31 4.82 11.23 -4.41
N ARG A 32 4.62 12.50 -4.02
CA ARG A 32 5.70 13.35 -3.47
C ARG A 32 6.17 12.91 -2.09
N GLU A 33 5.26 12.48 -1.23
CA GLU A 33 5.61 12.00 0.11
C GLU A 33 6.43 10.70 0.02
N LEU A 34 6.10 9.80 -0.91
CA LEU A 34 6.90 8.60 -1.16
C LEU A 34 8.29 8.94 -1.73
N ASP A 35 8.40 9.92 -2.63
CA ASP A 35 9.71 10.42 -3.07
C ASP A 35 10.51 11.00 -1.89
N ALA A 36 9.87 11.74 -0.98
CA ALA A 36 10.53 12.26 0.21
C ALA A 36 10.99 11.15 1.17
N VAL A 37 10.23 10.06 1.30
CA VAL A 37 10.65 8.87 2.04
C VAL A 37 11.91 8.26 1.42
N VAL A 38 11.95 8.12 0.09
CA VAL A 38 13.12 7.61 -0.64
C VAL A 38 14.35 8.47 -0.37
N GLU A 39 14.22 9.80 -0.45
CA GLU A 39 15.32 10.72 -0.14
C GLU A 39 15.78 10.63 1.32
N MET A 40 14.85 10.43 2.27
CA MET A 40 15.17 10.23 3.68
C MET A 40 15.95 8.92 3.89
N LEU A 41 15.54 7.83 3.22
CA LEU A 41 16.22 6.54 3.29
C LEU A 41 17.65 6.60 2.75
N ASP A 42 17.89 7.39 1.69
CA ASP A 42 19.24 7.62 1.17
C ASP A 42 20.17 8.32 2.17
N ARG A 43 19.61 9.16 3.04
CA ARG A 43 20.38 9.87 4.08
C ARG A 43 20.60 9.04 5.33
N SER A 44 19.61 8.23 5.73
CA SER A 44 19.68 7.43 6.95
C SER A 44 20.50 6.15 6.77
N GLY A 45 20.54 5.60 5.55
CA GLY A 45 21.39 4.48 5.15
C GLY A 45 20.99 3.11 5.72
N LYS A 46 20.30 3.07 6.87
CA LYS A 46 19.70 1.87 7.49
C LYS A 46 18.55 2.25 8.42
N ILE A 47 17.49 1.44 8.42
CA ILE A 47 16.48 1.43 9.49
C ILE A 47 16.81 0.25 10.41
N ASN A 48 16.75 0.48 11.73
CA ASN A 48 16.91 -0.57 12.72
C ASN A 48 15.55 -1.21 13.01
N GLU A 49 15.49 -2.54 13.04
CA GLU A 49 14.29 -3.29 13.41
C GLU A 49 13.78 -2.85 14.79
N GLY A 50 12.47 -2.67 14.91
CA GLY A 50 11.80 -2.23 16.13
C GLY A 50 11.98 -0.74 16.45
N SER A 51 12.70 0.02 15.62
CA SER A 51 12.77 1.48 15.75
C SER A 51 11.44 2.15 15.42
N ALA A 52 11.29 3.42 15.82
CA ALA A 52 10.12 4.19 15.44
C ALA A 52 9.98 4.32 13.91
N LEU A 53 11.11 4.45 13.21
CA LEU A 53 11.13 4.53 11.76
C LEU A 53 10.66 3.21 11.11
N ASP A 54 11.05 2.07 11.68
CA ASP A 54 10.59 0.76 11.23
C ASP A 54 9.07 0.60 11.33
N ARG A 55 8.49 0.94 12.49
CA ARG A 55 7.03 0.91 12.71
C ARG A 55 6.29 1.82 11.75
N ASN A 56 6.80 3.04 11.56
CA ASN A 56 6.19 4.00 10.64
C ASN A 56 6.25 3.49 9.19
N MET A 57 7.28 2.74 8.80
CA MET A 57 7.33 2.12 7.46
C MET A 57 6.33 0.97 7.34
N GLY A 58 6.16 0.15 8.38
CA GLY A 58 5.10 -0.86 8.42
C GLY A 58 3.71 -0.25 8.25
N GLU A 59 3.39 0.80 9.00
CA GLU A 59 2.11 1.54 8.88
C GLU A 59 1.92 2.16 7.49
N LEU A 60 3.00 2.69 6.89
CA LEU A 60 2.97 3.21 5.53
C LEU A 60 2.62 2.09 4.52
N ILE A 61 3.26 0.92 4.61
CA ILE A 61 3.01 -0.21 3.72
C ILE A 61 1.55 -0.68 3.84
N GLU A 62 1.02 -0.81 5.06
CA GLU A 62 -0.38 -1.17 5.28
C GLU A 62 -1.34 -0.14 4.70
N GLY A 63 -1.07 1.15 4.92
CA GLY A 63 -1.89 2.23 4.36
C GLY A 63 -1.89 2.22 2.82
N LEU A 64 -0.72 1.99 2.21
CA LEU A 64 -0.60 1.86 0.77
C LEU A 64 -1.31 0.62 0.23
N ALA A 65 -1.37 -0.48 0.99
CA ALA A 65 -2.08 -1.70 0.58
C ALA A 65 -3.58 -1.45 0.49
N VAL A 66 -4.16 -0.78 1.50
CA VAL A 66 -5.56 -0.38 1.49
C VAL A 66 -5.87 0.54 0.31
N LEU A 67 -4.97 1.48 0.02
CA LEU A 67 -5.13 2.40 -1.11
C LEU A 67 -5.01 1.71 -2.47
N ALA A 68 -4.07 0.77 -2.62
CA ALA A 68 -3.93 -0.01 -3.85
C ALA A 68 -5.19 -0.83 -4.13
N GLU A 69 -5.77 -1.45 -3.09
CA GLU A 69 -7.05 -2.16 -3.18
C GLU A 69 -8.21 -1.21 -3.52
N ALA A 70 -8.27 -0.04 -2.88
CA ALA A 70 -9.26 1.01 -3.18
C ALA A 70 -9.27 1.42 -4.66
N MET A 71 -8.07 1.52 -5.22
CA MET A 71 -7.86 2.02 -6.58
C MET A 71 -7.98 0.92 -7.64
N ASP A 72 -8.10 -0.35 -7.24
CA ASP A 72 -8.12 -1.52 -8.12
C ASP A 72 -6.96 -1.51 -9.14
N ASP A 73 -5.77 -1.06 -8.69
CA ASP A 73 -4.57 -0.94 -9.54
C ASP A 73 -3.61 -2.08 -9.24
N GLU A 74 -3.60 -3.09 -10.12
CA GLU A 74 -2.79 -4.32 -9.97
C GLU A 74 -1.29 -4.03 -9.87
N ASP A 75 -0.80 -3.05 -10.64
CA ASP A 75 0.62 -2.67 -10.64
C ASP A 75 1.03 -2.07 -9.29
N LEU A 76 0.22 -1.16 -8.76
CA LEU A 76 0.43 -0.53 -7.46
C LEU A 76 0.34 -1.57 -6.35
N GLY A 77 -0.66 -2.46 -6.40
CA GLY A 77 -0.80 -3.59 -5.48
C GLY A 77 0.44 -4.49 -5.47
N LEU A 78 1.00 -4.81 -6.65
CA LEU A 78 2.24 -5.57 -6.77
C LEU A 78 3.43 -4.82 -6.14
N GLN A 79 3.56 -3.51 -6.35
CA GLN A 79 4.66 -2.75 -5.74
C GLN A 79 4.55 -2.75 -4.21
N VAL A 80 3.34 -2.60 -3.67
CA VAL A 80 3.13 -2.65 -2.22
C VAL A 80 3.45 -4.03 -1.65
N GLU A 81 3.12 -5.11 -2.37
CA GLU A 81 3.50 -6.46 -1.95
C GLU A 81 5.02 -6.65 -1.93
N ILE A 82 5.73 -6.13 -2.95
CA ILE A 82 7.20 -6.14 -2.97
C ILE A 82 7.75 -5.32 -1.80
N MET A 83 7.16 -4.15 -1.50
CA MET A 83 7.54 -3.34 -0.34
C MET A 83 7.40 -4.15 0.95
N ARG A 84 6.27 -4.83 1.17
CA ARG A 84 6.04 -5.67 2.34
C ARG A 84 7.10 -6.75 2.49
N GLN A 85 7.33 -7.54 1.44
CA GLN A 85 8.31 -8.63 1.46
C GLN A 85 9.73 -8.13 1.73
N THR A 86 10.13 -7.05 1.07
CA THR A 86 11.48 -6.50 1.21
C THR A 86 11.70 -5.75 2.51
N TRP A 87 10.63 -5.22 3.12
CA TRP A 87 10.64 -4.69 4.48
C TRP A 87 10.79 -5.80 5.52
N ASP A 88 10.00 -6.87 5.43
CA ASP A 88 10.08 -8.04 6.31
C ASP A 88 11.49 -8.69 6.27
N ASP A 89 12.10 -8.74 5.08
CA ASP A 89 13.46 -9.24 4.87
C ASP A 89 14.57 -8.23 5.25
N MET A 90 14.21 -7.00 5.61
CA MET A 90 15.13 -5.87 5.84
C MET A 90 16.08 -5.60 4.65
N ASP A 91 15.65 -5.94 3.43
CA ASP A 91 16.40 -5.74 2.19
C ASP A 91 16.17 -4.32 1.65
N TRP A 92 16.85 -3.35 2.25
CA TRP A 92 16.74 -1.94 1.89
C TRP A 92 17.08 -1.64 0.43
N LYS A 93 17.93 -2.45 -0.20
CA LYS A 93 18.30 -2.27 -1.60
C LYS A 93 17.14 -2.57 -2.54
N ARG A 94 16.21 -3.44 -2.13
CA ARG A 94 15.00 -3.76 -2.89
C ARG A 94 13.78 -2.98 -2.39
N PHE A 95 13.72 -2.65 -1.10
CA PHE A 95 12.65 -1.85 -0.54
C PHE A 95 12.59 -0.45 -1.15
N LYS A 96 13.73 0.24 -1.27
CA LYS A 96 13.78 1.59 -1.84
C LYS A 96 13.23 1.65 -3.28
N PRO A 97 13.68 0.83 -4.25
CA PRO A 97 13.09 0.80 -5.58
C PRO A 97 11.59 0.50 -5.61
N ALA A 98 11.07 -0.27 -4.64
CA ALA A 98 9.66 -0.57 -4.54
C ALA A 98 8.83 0.66 -4.11
N ILE A 99 9.34 1.46 -3.17
CA ILE A 99 8.72 2.76 -2.82
C ILE A 99 8.71 3.70 -4.03
N GLU A 100 9.83 3.83 -4.74
CA GLU A 100 9.90 4.66 -5.95
C GLU A 100 8.92 4.18 -7.04
N ALA A 101 8.71 2.86 -7.16
CA ALA A 101 7.76 2.29 -8.10
C ALA A 101 6.30 2.59 -7.69
N ALA A 102 5.99 2.52 -6.39
CA ALA A 102 4.70 2.94 -5.87
C ALA A 102 4.44 4.44 -6.11
N ALA A 103 5.44 5.30 -5.87
CA ALA A 103 5.35 6.74 -6.15
C ALA A 103 5.00 7.01 -7.63
N ARG A 104 5.69 6.34 -8.56
CA ARG A 104 5.38 6.39 -10.00
C ARG A 104 3.99 5.84 -10.33
N GLY A 105 3.52 4.83 -9.59
CA GLY A 105 2.15 4.32 -9.68
C GLY A 105 1.11 5.41 -9.38
N PHE A 106 1.26 6.10 -8.25
CA PHE A 106 0.38 7.23 -7.92
C PHE A 106 0.46 8.37 -8.94
N GLU A 107 1.65 8.72 -9.42
CA GLU A 107 1.82 9.74 -10.46
C GLU A 107 1.14 9.33 -11.78
N ARG A 108 1.25 8.06 -12.17
CA ARG A 108 0.56 7.52 -13.35
C ARG A 108 -0.95 7.65 -13.18
N ILE A 109 -1.50 7.23 -12.05
CA ILE A 109 -2.94 7.26 -11.80
C ILE A 109 -3.44 8.71 -11.75
N TYR A 110 -2.68 9.60 -11.12
CA TYR A 110 -2.94 11.04 -11.18
C TYR A 110 -3.01 11.56 -12.63
N ARG A 111 -2.04 11.22 -13.49
CA ARG A 111 -2.06 11.66 -14.90
C ARG A 111 -3.23 11.08 -15.69
N LEU A 112 -3.64 9.85 -15.41
CA LEU A 112 -4.75 9.20 -16.12
C LEU A 112 -6.11 9.80 -15.75
N HIS A 113 -6.30 10.21 -14.49
CA HIS A 113 -7.61 10.57 -13.97
C HIS A 113 -7.78 12.06 -13.61
N CYS A 114 -6.69 12.82 -13.50
CA CYS A 114 -6.72 14.15 -12.88
C CYS A 114 -6.10 15.28 -13.71
N SER A 115 -5.23 14.99 -14.69
CA SER A 115 -4.65 16.02 -15.56
C SER A 115 -5.49 16.17 -16.83
N TYR A 116 -6.22 17.29 -16.93
CA TYR A 116 -6.78 17.84 -18.18
C TYR A 116 -5.97 19.05 -18.62
#